data_AF-A0A662W8J2-F1
#
_entry.id   AF-A0A662W8J2-F1
#
_cell.length_a   1.000
_cell.length_b   1.000
_cell.length_c   1.000
_cell.angle_alpha   90.00
_cell.angle_beta   90.00
_cell.angle_gamma   90.00
#
_symmetry.space_group_name_H-M   'P 1'
#
loop_
_entity.id
_entity.type
_entity.pdbx_description
1 polymer ?
#
loop_
_entity_poly.entity_id
_entity_poly.type
_entity_poly.pdbx_seq_one_letter_code
_entity_poly.pdbx_strand_id
1 'polypeptide(L)'
;IIARSSDNSLAAADELRAAIQRLFEEELYKKYGSKAFPVFISVEYVKREVGYQIGVKEVKEKGKVSEEKKKIGGEVKPVRTPAAQPEKSEVGERIGRVVGVQEECVTPRNFSPPNLLGKLVYAFLFILPSYFAIQVFSSSLIEDKTAKKLDVLLSTPILPISILLGKFLPYFIISVLSVFAVSVLLGKSLIAIVYVLPIILFFAALQAFFAVNARSYKEMTFFVISTSLIVTAYVFIPAIFAGTIPVSKVSPITLMLASFEGEEVSIRDYLFATFQFYAMAVVLYLMAAKSLTPEIAHSSKSIPEKIVMTLSRLITREWCAFFAAMAAIPFVFMVEFMLLSVLFVLPPDYSIPVFIGVVAVVEESFKASILLAAGWRKLSPYASAIACGLGFFAGEKLIVLLNVATQYNTLLLAQFFLFPLALHISTVLLFTLFRSKPVFALSIASITHFIYNLTVVMLLA
;
A
#
# COMPACT_ATOMS: atom_id res chain seq x y z
N ILE A 1 13.90 -13.72 44.80
CA ILE A 1 14.22 -12.28 45.01
C ILE A 1 12.93 -11.66 45.53
N ILE A 2 12.90 -11.20 46.79
CA ILE A 2 11.71 -10.59 47.38
C ILE A 2 11.73 -9.11 46.99
N ALA A 3 10.98 -8.74 45.95
CA ALA A 3 10.81 -7.34 45.57
C ALA A 3 9.57 -6.77 46.27
N ARG A 4 9.66 -5.55 46.81
CA ARG A 4 8.45 -4.78 47.15
C ARG A 4 7.74 -4.39 45.85
N SER A 5 6.46 -4.04 45.92
CA SER A 5 5.67 -3.68 44.72
C SER A 5 5.94 -2.26 44.21
N SER A 6 7.16 -1.72 44.39
CA SER A 6 7.53 -0.41 43.84
C SER A 6 8.40 -0.59 42.59
N ASP A 7 8.17 0.26 41.59
CA ASP A 7 8.85 0.20 40.29
C ASP A 7 10.38 0.15 40.42
N ASN A 8 10.95 0.92 41.36
CA ASN A 8 12.39 0.94 41.63
C ASN A 8 12.91 -0.40 42.18
N SER A 9 12.12 -1.07 43.02
CA SER A 9 12.52 -2.36 43.59
C SER A 9 12.34 -3.53 42.62
N LEU A 10 11.40 -3.41 41.68
CA LEU A 10 11.26 -4.35 40.57
C LEU A 10 12.41 -4.18 39.56
N ALA A 11 12.74 -2.94 39.19
CA ALA A 11 13.88 -2.65 38.32
C ALA A 11 15.21 -3.14 38.91
N ALA A 12 15.44 -2.93 40.21
CA ALA A 12 16.63 -3.44 40.89
C ALA A 12 16.67 -4.99 40.98
N ALA A 13 15.52 -5.63 41.14
CA ALA A 13 15.41 -7.09 41.14
C ALA A 13 15.69 -7.69 39.75
N ASP A 14 15.23 -7.03 38.69
CA ASP A 14 15.49 -7.43 37.30
C ASP A 14 16.97 -7.26 36.93
N GLU A 15 17.59 -6.14 37.32
CA GLU A 15 19.03 -5.90 37.11
C GLU A 15 19.88 -6.93 37.84
N LEU A 16 19.54 -7.24 39.10
CA LEU A 16 20.24 -8.28 39.87
C LEU A 16 20.09 -9.66 39.22
N ARG A 17 18.89 -9.99 38.73
CA ARG A 17 18.64 -11.25 38.02
C ARG A 17 19.45 -11.34 36.73
N ALA A 18 19.51 -10.25 35.96
CA ALA A 18 20.31 -10.16 34.74
C ALA A 18 21.81 -10.32 35.05
N ALA A 19 22.32 -9.66 36.11
CA ALA A 19 23.71 -9.77 36.52
C ALA A 19 24.09 -11.19 36.96
N ILE A 20 23.25 -11.86 37.76
CA ILE A 20 23.47 -13.25 38.19
C ILE A 20 23.52 -14.17 36.96
N GLN A 21 22.61 -13.98 36.00
CA GLN A 21 22.60 -14.78 34.78
C GLN A 21 23.83 -14.53 33.92
N ARG A 22 24.26 -13.28 33.77
CA ARG A 22 25.47 -12.95 33.01
C ARG A 22 26.71 -13.60 33.61
N LEU A 23 26.87 -13.51 34.93
CA LEU A 23 27.98 -14.13 35.64
C LEU A 23 27.96 -15.66 35.50
N PHE A 24 26.77 -16.27 35.60
CA PHE A 24 26.61 -17.71 35.41
C PHE A 24 26.92 -18.16 33.98
N GLU A 25 26.53 -17.40 32.97
CA GLU A 25 26.84 -17.67 31.56
C GLU A 25 28.34 -17.48 31.27
N GLU A 26 28.98 -16.43 31.80
CA GLU A 26 30.42 -16.23 31.73
C GLU A 26 31.19 -17.39 32.39
N GLU A 27 30.72 -17.88 33.54
CA GLU A 27 31.32 -19.02 34.24
C GLU A 27 31.14 -20.33 33.47
N LEU A 28 29.96 -20.57 32.90
CA LEU A 28 29.68 -21.71 32.02
C LEU A 28 30.59 -21.70 30.79
N TYR A 29 30.75 -20.54 30.13
CA TYR A 29 31.64 -20.40 28.98
C TYR A 29 33.11 -20.60 29.37
N LYS A 30 33.57 -20.08 30.51
CA LYS A 30 34.93 -20.33 31.01
C LYS A 30 35.19 -21.81 31.29
N LYS A 31 34.18 -22.53 31.80
CA LYS A 31 34.32 -23.93 32.23
C LYS A 31 34.15 -24.94 31.09
N TYR A 32 33.28 -24.67 30.13
CA TYR A 32 32.90 -25.63 29.09
C TYR A 32 33.11 -25.12 27.65
N GLY A 33 33.55 -23.87 27.46
CA GLY A 33 33.80 -23.28 26.15
C GLY A 33 32.57 -23.33 25.23
N SER A 34 32.77 -23.74 23.98
CA SER A 34 31.69 -23.94 23.01
C SER A 34 30.74 -25.10 23.34
N LYS A 35 31.03 -25.92 24.35
CA LYS A 35 30.14 -27.00 24.83
C LYS A 35 29.22 -26.55 25.97
N ALA A 36 29.33 -25.30 26.42
CA ALA A 36 28.50 -24.74 27.48
C ALA A 36 27.01 -24.65 27.11
N PHE A 37 26.71 -24.52 25.82
CA PHE A 37 25.36 -24.44 25.29
C PHE A 37 25.13 -25.61 24.33
N PRO A 38 24.12 -26.47 24.57
CA PRO A 38 23.93 -27.70 23.81
C PRO A 38 23.41 -27.46 22.39
N VAL A 39 22.89 -26.26 22.11
CA VAL A 39 22.27 -25.91 20.82
C VAL A 39 22.60 -24.46 20.50
N PHE A 40 23.29 -24.27 19.38
CA PHE A 40 23.38 -22.98 18.70
C PHE A 40 22.41 -23.01 17.51
N ILE A 41 21.69 -21.92 17.32
CA ILE A 41 20.76 -21.78 16.21
C ILE A 41 21.39 -20.80 15.21
N SER A 42 21.47 -21.23 13.96
CA SER A 42 21.65 -20.35 12.81
C SER A 42 20.32 -20.29 12.08
N VAL A 43 19.85 -19.08 11.78
CA VAL A 43 18.56 -18.87 11.11
C VAL A 43 18.79 -18.50 9.66
N GLU A 44 18.39 -19.41 8.78
CA GLU A 44 18.32 -19.16 7.36
C GLU A 44 16.87 -18.82 6.97
N TYR A 45 16.63 -17.58 6.59
CA TYR A 45 15.30 -17.15 6.14
C TYR A 45 15.05 -17.62 4.71
N VAL A 46 14.35 -18.76 4.57
CA VAL A 46 14.02 -19.33 3.27
C VAL A 46 12.80 -18.62 2.67
N LYS A 47 12.93 -18.10 1.45
CA LYS A 47 11.81 -17.53 0.69
C LYS A 47 10.78 -18.63 0.41
N ARG A 48 9.55 -18.45 0.87
CA ARG A 48 8.44 -19.35 0.55
C ARG A 48 7.75 -18.85 -0.71
N GLU A 49 7.92 -19.57 -1.82
CA GLU A 49 7.11 -19.32 -3.02
C GLU A 49 5.66 -19.73 -2.73
N VAL A 50 4.83 -18.75 -2.39
CA VAL A 50 3.38 -18.97 -2.29
C VAL A 50 2.83 -18.88 -3.71
N GLY A 51 2.74 -20.02 -4.39
CA GLY A 51 1.97 -20.14 -5.63
C GLY A 51 0.49 -19.86 -5.33
N TYR A 52 -0.08 -18.84 -5.96
CA TYR A 52 -1.53 -18.62 -5.94
C TYR A 52 -2.22 -19.78 -6.68
N GLN A 53 -2.68 -20.79 -5.97
CA GLN A 53 -3.65 -21.75 -6.50
C GLN A 53 -5.05 -21.19 -6.29
N ILE A 54 -5.52 -20.38 -7.24
CA ILE A 54 -6.95 -20.10 -7.39
C ILE A 54 -7.45 -21.10 -8.42
N GLY A 55 -7.95 -22.25 -7.94
CA GLY A 55 -8.43 -23.34 -8.80
C GLY A 55 -8.80 -24.59 -8.00
N VAL A 56 -10.02 -25.07 -8.25
CA VAL A 56 -10.75 -26.21 -7.67
C VAL A 56 -9.85 -27.34 -7.17
N LYS A 57 -9.89 -27.63 -5.87
CA LYS A 57 -9.60 -28.98 -5.38
C LYS A 57 -10.83 -29.83 -5.62
N GLU A 58 -10.79 -30.71 -6.62
CA GLU A 58 -11.62 -31.91 -6.56
C GLU A 58 -11.25 -32.64 -5.27
N VAL A 59 -12.15 -32.56 -4.28
CA VAL A 59 -12.10 -33.43 -3.11
C VAL A 59 -12.41 -34.84 -3.61
N LYS A 60 -11.38 -35.60 -3.94
CA LYS A 60 -11.53 -37.06 -4.07
C LYS A 60 -11.87 -37.60 -2.69
N GLU A 61 -13.10 -38.09 -2.57
CA GLU A 61 -13.64 -38.77 -1.41
C GLU A 61 -12.67 -39.82 -0.86
N LYS A 62 -12.54 -39.84 0.46
CA LYS A 62 -11.92 -40.92 1.22
C LYS A 62 -12.65 -42.23 0.91
N GLY A 63 -11.96 -43.16 0.27
CA GLY A 63 -12.45 -44.51 0.03
C GLY A 63 -11.34 -45.55 0.05
N LYS A 64 -11.35 -46.36 1.12
CA LYS A 64 -10.75 -47.69 1.30
C LYS A 64 -9.25 -47.80 1.61
N VAL A 65 -9.03 -48.17 2.86
CA VAL A 65 -7.91 -48.98 3.36
C VAL A 65 -7.83 -50.27 2.54
N SER A 66 -6.67 -50.51 1.93
CA SER A 66 -6.23 -51.86 1.56
C SER A 66 -4.75 -51.97 1.86
N GLU A 67 -4.42 -52.85 2.80
CA GLU A 67 -3.07 -53.29 3.11
C GLU A 67 -2.41 -53.87 1.87
N GLU A 68 -1.20 -53.42 1.56
CA GLU A 68 -0.25 -54.24 0.83
C GLU A 68 1.17 -54.05 1.39
N LYS A 69 1.60 -55.04 2.18
CA LYS A 69 3.00 -55.25 2.56
C LYS A 69 3.82 -55.52 1.31
N LYS A 70 4.90 -54.78 1.08
CA LYS A 70 6.11 -55.35 0.44
C LYS A 70 7.41 -54.61 0.75
N LYS A 71 8.20 -55.30 1.58
CA LYS A 71 9.66 -55.54 1.53
C LYS A 71 10.63 -54.35 1.59
N ILE A 72 11.25 -54.28 2.76
CA ILE A 72 12.60 -53.79 3.04
C ILE A 72 13.62 -54.49 2.13
N GLY A 73 14.53 -53.73 1.53
CA GLY A 73 15.73 -54.24 0.86
C GLY A 73 16.37 -53.23 -0.07
N GLY A 74 17.39 -52.52 0.40
CA GLY A 74 18.24 -51.65 -0.41
C GLY A 74 19.29 -50.93 0.43
N GLU A 75 20.50 -51.49 0.46
CA GLU A 75 21.70 -50.93 1.09
C GLU A 75 21.97 -49.48 0.65
N VAL A 76 22.25 -48.59 1.60
CA VAL A 76 22.89 -47.30 1.34
C VAL A 76 24.28 -47.32 1.98
N LYS A 77 25.31 -47.33 1.14
CA LYS A 77 26.73 -47.22 1.53
C LYS A 77 26.99 -45.84 2.16
N PRO A 78 27.74 -45.73 3.28
CA PRO A 78 28.11 -44.45 3.84
C PRO A 78 29.25 -43.82 3.04
N VAL A 79 29.01 -42.63 2.48
CA VAL A 79 30.07 -41.76 1.95
C VAL A 79 30.82 -41.16 3.14
N ARG A 80 32.10 -41.51 3.28
CA ARG A 80 33.03 -40.90 4.25
C ARG A 80 33.55 -39.58 3.68
N THR A 81 33.26 -38.47 4.35
CA THR A 81 33.98 -37.19 4.14
C THR A 81 35.26 -37.20 4.96
N PRO A 82 36.43 -36.77 4.44
CA PRO A 82 37.69 -36.82 5.18
C PRO A 82 37.72 -35.81 6.33
N ALA A 83 38.30 -36.23 7.46
CA ALA A 83 38.58 -35.39 8.61
C ALA A 83 39.62 -34.31 8.27
N ALA A 84 39.25 -33.04 8.45
CA ALA A 84 40.21 -31.94 8.47
C ALA A 84 40.89 -31.88 9.85
N GLN A 85 42.21 -31.76 9.85
CA GLN A 85 43.06 -31.67 11.04
C GLN A 85 42.85 -30.33 11.77
N PRO A 86 43.03 -30.28 13.10
CA PRO A 86 42.89 -29.04 13.86
C PRO A 86 44.18 -28.21 13.77
N GLU A 87 44.15 -27.08 13.06
CA GLU A 87 45.16 -26.05 13.23
C GLU A 87 44.93 -25.28 14.53
N LYS A 88 46.02 -25.14 15.29
CA LYS A 88 46.08 -24.37 16.53
C LYS A 88 46.04 -22.88 16.18
N SER A 89 45.10 -22.14 16.77
CA SER A 89 45.15 -20.67 16.78
C SER A 89 45.21 -20.19 18.22
N GLU A 90 46.34 -19.57 18.55
CA GLU A 90 46.64 -18.95 19.83
C GLU A 90 45.64 -17.83 20.12
N VAL A 91 44.99 -17.89 21.29
CA VAL A 91 44.12 -16.83 21.80
C VAL A 91 45.01 -15.73 22.37
N GLY A 92 45.39 -14.81 21.49
CA GLY A 92 45.98 -13.53 21.84
C GLY A 92 44.89 -12.50 22.16
N GLU A 93 44.89 -12.07 23.41
CA GLU A 93 44.17 -10.95 23.98
C GLU A 93 44.19 -9.69 23.09
N ARG A 94 43.02 -9.16 22.69
CA ARG A 94 42.84 -7.75 22.29
C ARG A 94 41.36 -7.35 22.29
N ILE A 95 41.00 -6.60 23.31
CA ILE A 95 39.80 -5.77 23.40
C ILE A 95 39.84 -4.73 22.27
N GLY A 96 38.84 -4.71 21.40
CA GLY A 96 38.80 -3.76 20.29
C GLY A 96 37.59 -3.90 19.37
N ARG A 97 36.63 -3.01 19.55
CA ARG A 97 35.44 -2.71 18.73
C ARG A 97 35.73 -2.77 17.21
N VAL A 98 35.05 -3.65 16.47
CA VAL A 98 34.92 -3.56 14.99
C VAL A 98 33.49 -3.95 14.58
N VAL A 99 32.84 -3.01 13.90
CA VAL A 99 31.60 -3.15 13.15
C VAL A 99 31.90 -3.91 11.86
N GLY A 100 31.11 -4.94 11.54
CA GLY A 100 31.08 -5.55 10.21
C GLY A 100 31.28 -7.06 10.21
N VAL A 101 30.15 -7.77 10.08
CA VAL A 101 29.98 -9.17 9.63
C VAL A 101 30.81 -10.23 10.36
N GLN A 102 30.16 -11.06 11.19
CA GLN A 102 30.53 -12.48 11.38
C GLN A 102 29.44 -13.28 12.13
N GLU A 103 28.92 -14.31 11.45
CA GLU A 103 28.31 -15.57 11.90
C GLU A 103 27.44 -15.56 13.19
N GLU A 104 26.12 -15.36 13.01
CA GLU A 104 25.10 -15.42 14.07
C GLU A 104 24.71 -16.87 14.43
N CYS A 105 25.59 -17.60 15.12
CA CYS A 105 25.15 -18.71 15.95
C CYS A 105 24.68 -18.16 17.30
N VAL A 106 23.36 -17.99 17.47
CA VAL A 106 22.75 -17.40 18.67
C VAL A 106 22.15 -18.51 19.53
N THR A 107 22.21 -18.37 20.85
CA THR A 107 21.52 -19.29 21.76
C THR A 107 20.00 -19.10 21.63
N PRO A 108 19.16 -20.14 21.81
CA PRO A 108 17.70 -20.03 21.67
C PRO A 108 17.08 -18.92 22.53
N ARG A 109 17.74 -18.56 23.63
CA ARG A 109 17.33 -17.52 24.57
C ARG A 109 17.63 -16.10 24.08
N ASN A 110 18.68 -15.93 23.28
CA ASN A 110 19.09 -14.63 22.73
C ASN A 110 18.58 -14.44 21.29
N PHE A 111 17.89 -15.44 20.72
CA PHE A 111 17.21 -15.31 19.45
C PHE A 111 16.02 -14.35 19.57
N SER A 112 16.09 -13.24 18.84
CA SER A 112 15.00 -12.28 18.72
C SER A 112 14.46 -12.33 17.29
N PRO A 113 13.15 -12.59 17.08
CA PRO A 113 12.57 -12.50 15.75
C PRO A 113 12.69 -11.06 15.20
N PRO A 114 12.56 -10.86 13.88
CA PRO A 114 12.67 -9.54 13.25
C PRO A 114 11.80 -8.51 13.98
N ASN A 115 12.42 -7.41 14.44
CA ASN A 115 11.73 -6.38 15.21
C ASN A 115 10.80 -5.55 14.29
N LEU A 116 9.51 -5.88 14.31
CA LEU A 116 8.46 -5.17 13.56
C LEU A 116 8.38 -3.68 13.94
N LEU A 117 8.54 -3.35 15.22
CA LEU A 117 8.48 -1.97 15.69
C LEU A 117 9.66 -1.16 15.15
N GLY A 118 10.85 -1.76 15.08
CA GLY A 118 12.03 -1.13 14.50
C GLY A 118 11.83 -0.77 13.01
N LYS A 119 11.27 -1.69 12.22
CA LYS A 119 10.95 -1.46 10.80
C LYS A 119 9.98 -0.28 10.62
N LEU A 120 8.96 -0.17 11.48
CA LEU A 120 8.01 0.94 11.45
C LEU A 120 8.65 2.28 11.81
N VAL A 121 9.49 2.32 12.84
CA VAL A 121 10.20 3.55 13.23
C VAL A 121 11.10 4.04 12.11
N TYR A 122 11.83 3.13 11.45
CA TYR A 122 12.63 3.51 10.27
C TYR A 122 11.78 4.10 9.16
N ALA A 123 10.72 3.41 8.75
CA ALA A 123 9.80 3.91 7.73
C ALA A 123 9.22 5.30 8.09
N PHE A 124 8.89 5.50 9.36
CA PHE A 124 8.33 6.76 9.86
C PHE A 124 9.34 7.91 9.79
N LEU A 125 10.60 7.66 10.19
CA LEU A 125 11.68 8.66 10.10
C LEU A 125 11.91 9.16 8.67
N PHE A 126 11.74 8.29 7.66
CA PHE A 126 11.91 8.67 6.26
C PHE A 126 10.75 9.49 5.69
N ILE A 127 9.52 9.30 6.17
CA ILE A 127 8.32 9.98 5.62
C ILE A 127 8.00 11.26 6.38
N LEU A 128 8.10 11.25 7.70
CA LEU A 128 7.59 12.34 8.56
C LEU A 128 8.19 13.72 8.23
N PRO A 129 9.52 13.88 8.07
CA PRO A 129 10.10 15.19 7.78
C PRO A 129 9.62 15.77 6.44
N SER A 130 9.55 14.93 5.41
CA SER A 130 9.04 15.31 4.09
C SER A 130 7.56 15.67 4.16
N TYR A 131 6.76 14.95 4.96
CA TYR A 131 5.35 15.28 5.17
C TYR A 131 5.16 16.68 5.75
N PHE A 132 5.98 17.07 6.74
CA PHE A 132 5.92 18.44 7.30
C PHE A 132 6.24 19.50 6.26
N ALA A 133 7.26 19.29 5.41
CA ALA A 133 7.59 20.23 4.33
C ALA A 133 6.41 20.41 3.35
N ILE A 134 5.72 19.32 2.99
CA ILE A 134 4.51 19.38 2.17
C ILE A 134 3.33 20.04 2.89
N GLN A 135 3.24 19.91 4.22
CA GLN A 135 2.21 20.59 5.01
C GLN A 135 2.39 22.11 5.03
N VAL A 136 3.64 22.60 5.00
CA VAL A 136 3.91 24.04 4.84
C VAL A 136 3.48 24.51 3.45
N PHE A 137 3.71 23.72 2.40
CA PHE A 137 3.24 24.02 1.04
C PHE A 137 1.72 24.22 1.00
N SER A 138 0.95 23.30 1.57
CA SER A 138 -0.51 23.38 1.52
C SER A 138 -1.07 24.54 2.33
N SER A 139 -0.48 24.82 3.49
CA SER A 139 -0.80 25.99 4.32
C SER A 139 -0.55 27.29 3.57
N SER A 140 0.61 27.40 2.90
CA SER A 140 0.91 28.57 2.06
C SER A 140 -0.05 28.69 0.86
N LEU A 141 -0.45 27.57 0.26
CA LEU A 141 -1.35 27.58 -0.90
C LEU A 141 -2.75 28.08 -0.54
N ILE A 142 -3.32 27.64 0.58
CA ILE A 142 -4.62 28.15 1.04
C ILE A 142 -4.55 29.61 1.49
N GLU A 143 -3.39 30.07 1.98
CA GLU A 143 -3.16 31.47 2.30
C GLU A 143 -3.23 32.35 1.06
N ASP A 144 -2.53 31.99 0.00
CA ASP A 144 -2.59 32.73 -1.25
C ASP A 144 -3.98 32.70 -1.89
N LYS A 145 -4.71 31.60 -1.74
CA LYS A 145 -6.10 31.52 -2.17
C LYS A 145 -6.99 32.48 -1.38
N THR A 146 -6.90 32.43 -0.05
CA THR A 146 -7.74 33.25 0.83
C THR A 146 -7.42 34.74 0.69
N ALA A 147 -6.14 35.08 0.46
CA ALA A 147 -5.68 36.43 0.21
C ALA A 147 -5.91 36.91 -1.25
N LYS A 148 -6.57 36.11 -2.10
CA LYS A 148 -6.81 36.39 -3.52
C LYS A 148 -5.55 36.65 -4.36
N LYS A 149 -4.37 36.29 -3.86
CA LYS A 149 -3.10 36.40 -4.61
C LYS A 149 -3.09 35.48 -5.82
N LEU A 150 -3.73 34.31 -5.71
CA LEU A 150 -3.87 33.39 -6.84
C LEU A 150 -4.71 33.98 -7.97
N ASP A 151 -5.72 34.79 -7.67
CA ASP A 151 -6.57 35.42 -8.70
C ASP A 151 -5.77 36.42 -9.56
N VAL A 152 -4.84 37.14 -8.93
CA VAL A 152 -3.91 38.05 -9.64
C VAL A 152 -3.03 37.25 -10.59
N LEU A 153 -2.47 36.13 -10.15
CA LEU A 153 -1.64 35.26 -11.00
C LEU A 153 -2.46 34.62 -12.13
N LEU A 154 -3.73 34.28 -11.90
CA LEU A 154 -4.61 33.72 -12.93
C LEU A 154 -5.05 34.74 -13.99
N SER A 155 -4.86 36.04 -13.74
CA SER A 155 -5.06 37.08 -14.76
C SER A 155 -3.87 37.23 -15.71
N THR A 156 -2.72 36.64 -15.38
CA THR A 156 -1.56 36.58 -16.26
C THR A 156 -1.70 35.43 -17.28
N PRO A 157 -0.99 35.45 -18.43
CA PRO A 157 -1.07 34.38 -19.44
C PRO A 157 -0.39 33.07 -19.00
N ILE A 158 -0.18 32.85 -17.70
CA ILE A 158 0.48 31.68 -17.14
C ILE A 158 -0.56 30.58 -16.90
N LEU A 159 -0.20 29.34 -17.24
CA LEU A 159 -1.07 28.19 -17.01
C LEU A 159 -1.24 27.92 -15.49
N PRO A 160 -2.45 27.56 -15.02
CA PRO A 160 -2.68 27.22 -13.61
C PRO A 160 -1.75 26.13 -13.07
N ILE A 161 -1.40 25.16 -13.91
CA ILE A 161 -0.49 24.08 -13.57
C ILE A 161 0.93 24.60 -13.27
N SER A 162 1.39 25.61 -14.01
CA SER A 162 2.71 26.21 -13.84
C SER A 162 2.78 27.02 -12.55
N ILE A 163 1.70 27.70 -12.19
CA ILE A 163 1.59 28.42 -10.90
C ILE A 163 1.70 27.42 -9.74
N LEU A 164 0.94 26.32 -9.80
CA LEU A 164 0.96 25.29 -8.77
C LEU A 164 2.35 24.62 -8.68
N LEU A 165 2.98 24.31 -9.82
CA LEU A 165 4.30 23.65 -9.87
C LEU A 165 5.40 24.57 -9.37
N GLY A 166 5.38 25.84 -9.77
CA GLY A 166 6.34 26.83 -9.30
C GLY A 166 6.27 26.99 -7.78
N LYS A 167 5.06 27.01 -7.22
CA LYS A 167 4.88 27.06 -5.76
C LYS A 167 5.27 25.76 -5.06
N PHE A 168 5.00 24.61 -5.67
CA PHE A 168 5.33 23.30 -5.11
C PHE A 168 6.85 23.03 -5.07
N LEU A 169 7.59 23.46 -6.09
CA LEU A 169 9.00 23.15 -6.31
C LEU A 169 9.92 23.38 -5.09
N PRO A 170 9.92 24.54 -4.39
CA PRO A 170 10.80 24.73 -3.24
C PRO A 170 10.50 23.75 -2.10
N TYR A 171 9.23 23.45 -1.83
CA TYR A 171 8.84 22.49 -0.79
C TYR A 171 9.14 21.05 -1.19
N PHE A 172 9.04 20.73 -2.47
CA PHE A 172 9.48 19.44 -3.00
C PHE A 172 10.98 19.22 -2.79
N ILE A 173 11.81 20.23 -3.09
CA ILE A 173 13.25 20.18 -2.87
C ILE A 173 13.55 19.95 -1.38
N ILE A 174 12.92 20.71 -0.49
CA ILE A 174 13.07 20.53 0.97
C ILE A 174 12.64 19.12 1.39
N SER A 175 11.53 18.61 0.82
CA SER A 175 11.01 17.28 1.14
C SER A 175 12.01 16.18 0.75
N VAL A 176 12.60 16.26 -0.44
CA VAL A 176 13.62 15.31 -0.93
C VAL A 176 14.92 15.44 -0.14
N LEU A 177 15.35 16.67 0.15
CA LEU A 177 16.53 16.92 0.99
C LEU A 177 16.35 16.36 2.41
N SER A 178 15.13 16.35 2.93
CA SER A 178 14.83 15.75 4.23
C SER A 178 15.00 14.22 4.19
N VAL A 179 14.54 13.55 3.12
CA VAL A 179 14.79 12.10 2.92
C VAL A 179 16.29 11.83 2.79
N PHE A 180 17.00 12.65 2.03
CA PHE A 180 18.45 12.56 1.87
C PHE A 180 19.17 12.69 3.22
N ALA A 181 18.80 13.69 4.02
CA ALA A 181 19.37 13.91 5.35
C ALA A 181 19.15 12.71 6.27
N VAL A 182 17.94 12.15 6.31
CA VAL A 182 17.64 10.94 7.11
C VAL A 182 18.46 9.74 6.62
N SER A 183 18.60 9.56 5.30
CA SER A 183 19.41 8.50 4.72
C SER A 183 20.88 8.58 5.17
N VAL A 184 21.47 9.79 5.12
CA VAL A 184 22.85 10.03 5.53
C VAL A 184 23.02 9.83 7.04
N LEU A 185 22.11 10.37 7.85
CA LEU A 185 22.16 10.25 9.32
C LEU A 185 22.06 8.79 9.80
N LEU A 186 21.31 7.95 9.09
CA LEU A 186 21.13 6.54 9.41
C LEU A 186 22.16 5.62 8.73
N GLY A 187 23.08 6.16 7.92
CA GLY A 187 24.05 5.37 7.15
C GLY A 187 23.38 4.42 6.15
N LYS A 188 22.22 4.79 5.59
CA LYS A 188 21.44 4.00 4.64
C LYS A 188 21.65 4.48 3.21
N SER A 189 21.38 3.60 2.25
CA SER A 189 21.53 3.87 0.83
C SER A 189 20.60 5.00 0.37
N LEU A 190 21.14 5.92 -0.45
CA LEU A 190 20.40 7.04 -1.05
C LEU A 190 19.27 6.59 -1.98
N ILE A 191 19.25 5.30 -2.36
CA ILE A 191 18.16 4.71 -3.13
C ILE A 191 16.81 4.79 -2.38
N ALA A 192 16.81 5.01 -1.06
CA ALA A 192 15.63 5.31 -0.26
C ALA A 192 14.77 6.43 -0.88
N ILE A 193 15.39 7.43 -1.50
CA ILE A 193 14.69 8.54 -2.16
C ILE A 193 13.75 8.03 -3.25
N VAL A 194 14.17 7.03 -4.02
CA VAL A 194 13.40 6.49 -5.14
C VAL A 194 12.11 5.80 -4.66
N TYR A 195 12.12 5.21 -3.46
CA TYR A 195 10.95 4.57 -2.85
C TYR A 195 10.01 5.58 -2.17
N VAL A 196 10.56 6.63 -1.55
CA VAL A 196 9.77 7.62 -0.80
C VAL A 196 9.19 8.69 -1.73
N LEU A 197 9.85 8.98 -2.86
CA LEU A 197 9.42 9.97 -3.86
C LEU A 197 7.95 9.86 -4.30
N PRO A 198 7.42 8.68 -4.73
CA PRO A 198 6.03 8.57 -5.14
C PRO A 198 5.05 8.97 -4.02
N ILE A 199 5.41 8.68 -2.77
CA ILE A 199 4.61 9.00 -1.59
C ILE A 199 4.61 10.52 -1.35
N ILE A 200 5.77 11.18 -1.47
CA ILE A 200 5.88 12.65 -1.37
C ILE A 200 5.02 13.33 -2.42
N LEU A 201 5.10 12.89 -3.68
CA LEU A 201 4.33 13.48 -4.78
C LEU A 201 2.82 13.27 -4.57
N PHE A 202 2.42 12.09 -4.13
CA PHE A 202 1.01 11.79 -3.83
C PHE A 202 0.48 12.66 -2.70
N PHE A 203 1.18 12.75 -1.56
CA PHE A 203 0.80 13.63 -0.46
C PHE A 203 0.73 15.10 -0.90
N ALA A 204 1.70 15.56 -1.69
CA ALA A 204 1.70 16.93 -2.19
C ALA A 204 0.50 17.22 -3.09
N ALA A 205 0.16 16.31 -3.99
CA ALA A 205 -1.00 16.44 -4.87
C ALA A 205 -2.32 16.40 -4.10
N LEU A 206 -2.43 15.51 -3.11
CA LEU A 206 -3.60 15.40 -2.24
C LEU A 206 -3.81 16.67 -1.43
N GLN A 207 -2.75 17.20 -0.83
CA GLN A 207 -2.83 18.43 -0.07
C GLN A 207 -3.07 19.66 -0.96
N ALA A 208 -2.48 19.71 -2.17
CA ALA A 208 -2.78 20.76 -3.15
C ALA A 208 -4.28 20.74 -3.53
N PHE A 209 -4.82 19.55 -3.81
CA PHE A 209 -6.22 19.37 -4.14
C PHE A 209 -7.13 19.91 -3.04
N PHE A 210 -6.89 19.57 -1.78
CA PHE A 210 -7.67 20.08 -0.65
C PHE A 210 -7.46 21.57 -0.40
N ALA A 211 -6.23 22.08 -0.50
CA ALA A 211 -5.94 23.50 -0.33
C ALA A 211 -6.70 24.38 -1.34
N VAL A 212 -6.79 23.94 -2.60
CA VAL A 212 -7.57 24.63 -3.63
C VAL A 212 -9.07 24.51 -3.37
N ASN A 213 -9.57 23.31 -3.05
CA ASN A 213 -11.00 23.04 -3.01
C ASN A 213 -11.70 23.37 -1.66
N ALA A 214 -11.00 23.37 -0.53
CA ALA A 214 -11.59 23.67 0.77
C ALA A 214 -12.14 25.10 0.86
N ARG A 215 -13.18 25.36 1.65
CA ARG A 215 -13.75 26.70 1.82
C ARG A 215 -13.02 27.52 2.89
N SER A 216 -12.28 26.86 3.78
CA SER A 216 -11.54 27.49 4.87
C SER A 216 -10.32 26.67 5.28
N TYR A 217 -9.42 27.28 6.06
CA TYR A 217 -8.30 26.59 6.70
C TYR A 217 -8.75 25.41 7.56
N LYS A 218 -9.82 25.58 8.35
CA LYS A 218 -10.35 24.51 9.22
C LYS A 218 -10.83 23.31 8.40
N GLU A 219 -11.55 23.57 7.31
CA GLU A 219 -12.02 22.51 6.41
C GLU A 219 -10.84 21.81 5.71
N MET A 220 -9.86 22.56 5.19
CA MET A 220 -8.66 21.98 4.59
C MET A 220 -7.93 21.07 5.58
N THR A 221 -7.65 21.57 6.78
CA THR A 221 -6.93 20.81 7.80
C THR A 221 -7.70 19.57 8.21
N PHE A 222 -9.03 19.63 8.35
CA PHE A 222 -9.87 18.47 8.63
C PHE A 222 -9.72 17.36 7.57
N PHE A 223 -9.83 17.73 6.29
CA PHE A 223 -9.70 16.77 5.19
C PHE A 223 -8.28 16.25 5.04
N VAL A 224 -7.27 17.11 5.14
CA VAL A 224 -5.86 16.72 5.06
C VAL A 224 -5.51 15.75 6.18
N ILE A 225 -5.89 16.04 7.43
CA ILE A 225 -5.61 15.14 8.56
C ILE A 225 -6.35 13.80 8.39
N SER A 226 -7.65 13.83 8.09
CA SER A 226 -8.45 12.59 7.97
C SER A 226 -7.97 11.69 6.82
N THR A 227 -7.70 12.28 5.65
CA THR A 227 -7.22 11.50 4.50
C THR A 227 -5.76 11.07 4.66
N SER A 228 -4.91 11.90 5.28
CA SER A 228 -3.53 11.54 5.57
C SER A 228 -3.43 10.34 6.52
N LEU A 229 -4.33 10.23 7.50
CA LEU A 229 -4.41 9.05 8.37
C LEU A 229 -4.67 7.77 7.56
N ILE A 230 -5.64 7.80 6.64
CA ILE A 230 -5.98 6.66 5.77
C ILE A 230 -4.80 6.31 4.85
N VAL A 231 -4.18 7.32 4.22
CA VAL A 231 -3.02 7.10 3.33
C VAL A 231 -1.82 6.57 4.11
N THR A 232 -1.58 7.08 5.32
CA THR A 232 -0.51 6.57 6.19
C THR A 232 -0.76 5.12 6.55
N ALA A 233 -1.99 4.75 6.90
CA ALA A 233 -2.35 3.36 7.11
C ALA A 233 -2.06 2.50 5.86
N TYR A 234 -2.44 2.97 4.68
CA TYR A 234 -2.17 2.29 3.41
C TYR A 234 -0.68 2.08 3.13
N VAL A 235 0.15 3.08 3.42
CA VAL A 235 1.60 3.02 3.20
C VAL A 235 2.28 2.08 4.19
N PHE A 236 1.85 2.05 5.45
CA PHE A 236 2.55 1.35 6.53
C PHE A 236 2.01 -0.05 6.84
N ILE A 237 0.71 -0.30 6.73
CA ILE A 237 0.11 -1.61 7.04
C ILE A 237 0.75 -2.74 6.21
N PRO A 238 0.93 -2.61 4.88
CA PRO A 238 1.61 -3.64 4.10
C PRO A 238 3.04 -3.88 4.57
N ALA A 239 3.74 -2.84 5.03
CA ALA A 239 5.11 -2.94 5.50
C ALA A 239 5.26 -3.76 6.80
N ILE A 240 4.21 -3.86 7.62
CA ILE A 240 4.18 -4.76 8.79
C ILE A 240 4.32 -6.22 8.35
N PHE A 241 3.78 -6.56 7.19
CA PHE A 241 3.80 -7.91 6.63
C PHE A 241 4.95 -8.13 5.64
N ALA A 242 5.93 -7.22 5.57
CA ALA A 242 7.10 -7.33 4.71
C ALA A 242 7.80 -8.69 4.89
N GLY A 243 8.02 -9.40 3.79
CA GLY A 243 8.67 -10.72 3.78
C GLY A 243 7.76 -11.89 4.19
N THR A 244 6.51 -11.65 4.60
CA THR A 244 5.58 -12.71 5.03
C THR A 244 4.48 -13.01 4.01
N ILE A 245 3.94 -11.98 3.35
CA ILE A 245 2.79 -12.11 2.44
C ILE A 245 3.14 -11.41 1.12
N PRO A 246 3.01 -12.06 -0.05
CA PRO A 246 3.28 -11.43 -1.34
C PRO A 246 2.54 -10.10 -1.58
N VAL A 247 1.34 -9.96 -1.01
CA VAL A 247 0.52 -8.74 -1.08
C VAL A 247 1.18 -7.53 -0.40
N SER A 248 2.16 -7.72 0.47
CA SER A 248 2.87 -6.63 1.15
C SER A 248 3.62 -5.71 0.18
N LYS A 249 3.98 -6.22 -1.01
CA LYS A 249 4.72 -5.51 -2.07
C LYS A 249 3.92 -4.39 -2.76
N VAL A 250 2.67 -4.18 -2.37
CA VAL A 250 1.83 -3.06 -2.87
C VAL A 250 2.34 -1.70 -2.36
N SER A 251 3.03 -1.64 -1.21
CA SER A 251 3.57 -0.39 -0.66
C SER A 251 5.04 -0.16 -1.03
N PRO A 252 5.42 1.03 -1.53
CA PRO A 252 6.83 1.40 -1.79
C PRO A 252 7.72 1.32 -0.55
N ILE A 253 7.17 1.57 0.65
CA ILE A 253 7.91 1.47 1.90
C ILE A 253 8.31 0.04 2.22
N THR A 254 7.45 -0.92 1.88
CA THR A 254 7.79 -2.34 2.02
C THR A 254 9.04 -2.68 1.21
N LEU A 255 9.13 -2.17 -0.02
CA LEU A 255 10.31 -2.38 -0.88
C LEU A 255 11.55 -1.64 -0.39
N MET A 256 11.37 -0.44 0.18
CA MET A 256 12.46 0.31 0.82
C MET A 256 13.08 -0.49 1.98
N LEU A 257 12.23 -1.03 2.86
CA LEU A 257 12.70 -1.81 4.01
C LEU A 257 13.34 -3.12 3.57
N ALA A 258 12.75 -3.82 2.58
CA ALA A 258 13.35 -5.01 1.98
C ALA A 258 14.75 -4.71 1.40
N SER A 259 14.91 -3.58 0.70
CA SER A 259 16.19 -3.13 0.17
C SER A 259 17.22 -2.83 1.27
N PHE A 260 16.81 -2.32 2.43
CA PHE A 260 17.71 -2.11 3.58
C PHE A 260 18.13 -3.41 4.27
N GLU A 261 17.35 -4.47 4.10
CA GLU A 261 17.64 -5.82 4.61
C GLU A 261 18.50 -6.64 3.63
N GLY A 262 18.87 -6.06 2.49
CA GLY A 262 19.69 -6.71 1.46
C GLY A 262 18.89 -7.57 0.48
N GLU A 263 17.55 -7.47 0.47
CA GLU A 263 16.73 -8.17 -0.52
C GLU A 263 16.84 -7.52 -1.90
N GLU A 264 16.98 -8.37 -2.94
CA GLU A 264 16.90 -7.92 -4.32
C GLU A 264 15.47 -7.51 -4.68
N VAL A 265 15.28 -6.22 -4.94
CA VAL A 265 14.01 -5.65 -5.40
C VAL A 265 14.00 -5.64 -6.93
N SER A 266 13.08 -6.40 -7.52
CA SER A 266 12.86 -6.39 -8.97
C SER A 266 12.26 -5.06 -9.43
N ILE A 267 12.63 -4.62 -10.64
CA ILE A 267 12.03 -3.42 -11.23
C ILE A 267 10.51 -3.55 -11.44
N ARG A 268 10.02 -4.79 -11.64
CA ARG A 268 8.58 -5.08 -11.72
C ARG A 268 7.89 -4.80 -10.39
N ASP A 269 8.50 -5.21 -9.28
CA ASP A 269 7.96 -4.98 -7.94
C ASP A 269 7.94 -3.48 -7.65
N TYR A 270 9.01 -2.76 -8.01
CA TYR A 270 9.05 -1.30 -7.88
C TYR A 270 7.95 -0.60 -8.69
N LEU A 271 7.79 -0.94 -9.97
CA LEU A 271 6.75 -0.34 -10.81
C LEU A 271 5.36 -0.65 -10.27
N PHE A 272 5.10 -1.88 -9.82
CA PHE A 272 3.81 -2.27 -9.24
C PHE A 272 3.50 -1.47 -7.96
N ALA A 273 4.47 -1.33 -7.05
CA ALA A 273 4.28 -0.60 -5.81
C ALA A 273 4.11 0.92 -6.00
N THR A 274 4.77 1.50 -7.01
CA THR A 274 4.85 2.95 -7.17
C THR A 274 3.88 3.53 -8.20
N PHE A 275 3.48 2.74 -9.21
CA PHE A 275 2.61 3.18 -10.30
C PHE A 275 1.33 3.88 -9.80
N GLN A 276 0.65 3.26 -8.83
CA GLN A 276 -0.58 3.80 -8.27
C GLN A 276 -0.39 5.18 -7.64
N PHE A 277 0.69 5.38 -6.88
CA PHE A 277 0.99 6.66 -6.23
C PHE A 277 1.28 7.76 -7.26
N TYR A 278 2.09 7.45 -8.29
CA TYR A 278 2.34 8.39 -9.38
C TYR A 278 1.06 8.73 -10.15
N ALA A 279 0.24 7.73 -10.47
CA ALA A 279 -1.02 7.92 -11.17
C ALA A 279 -2.00 8.80 -10.36
N MET A 280 -2.18 8.50 -9.07
CA MET A 280 -3.02 9.32 -8.19
C MET A 280 -2.46 10.74 -8.03
N ALA A 281 -1.14 10.90 -7.91
CA ALA A 281 -0.50 12.20 -7.83
C ALA A 281 -0.80 13.05 -9.08
N VAL A 282 -0.62 12.49 -10.28
CA VAL A 282 -0.92 13.17 -11.54
C VAL A 282 -2.38 13.58 -11.61
N VAL A 283 -3.31 12.67 -11.31
CA VAL A 283 -4.76 12.96 -11.36
C VAL A 283 -5.13 14.06 -10.37
N LEU A 284 -4.72 13.96 -9.11
CA LEU A 284 -5.03 14.97 -8.09
C LEU A 284 -4.45 16.34 -8.42
N TYR A 285 -3.25 16.36 -8.99
CA TYR A 285 -2.59 17.61 -9.37
C TYR A 285 -3.27 18.27 -10.58
N LEU A 286 -3.68 17.48 -11.57
CA LEU A 286 -4.51 17.94 -12.68
C LEU A 286 -5.86 18.46 -12.19
N MET A 287 -6.50 17.76 -11.26
CA MET A 287 -7.73 18.21 -10.63
C MET A 287 -7.51 19.54 -9.89
N ALA A 288 -6.48 19.65 -9.05
CA ALA A 288 -6.15 20.89 -8.34
C ALA A 288 -5.95 22.07 -9.30
N ALA A 289 -5.21 21.88 -10.39
CA ALA A 289 -5.00 22.90 -11.41
C ALA A 289 -6.29 23.29 -12.15
N LYS A 290 -7.19 22.33 -12.42
CA LYS A 290 -8.50 22.60 -13.05
C LYS A 290 -9.53 23.17 -12.09
N SER A 291 -9.36 22.97 -10.79
CA SER A 291 -10.15 23.65 -9.74
C SER A 291 -9.71 25.09 -9.51
N LEU A 292 -8.52 25.46 -10.01
CA LEU A 292 -7.92 26.79 -9.85
C LEU A 292 -8.55 27.83 -10.79
N THR A 293 -9.87 28.00 -10.69
CA THR A 293 -10.56 29.15 -11.26
C THR A 293 -11.51 29.78 -10.26
N PRO A 294 -11.85 31.07 -10.44
CA PRO A 294 -12.68 31.80 -9.49
C PRO A 294 -14.01 31.09 -9.19
N GLU A 295 -14.60 30.40 -10.17
CA GLU A 295 -15.90 29.73 -10.03
C GLU A 295 -15.85 28.49 -9.13
N ILE A 296 -14.69 27.83 -8.98
CA ILE A 296 -14.53 26.60 -8.18
C ILE A 296 -13.77 26.89 -6.88
N ALA A 297 -12.62 27.57 -6.97
CA ALA A 297 -11.74 27.84 -5.84
C ALA A 297 -12.46 28.63 -4.74
N HIS A 298 -13.24 29.64 -5.12
CA HIS A 298 -13.99 30.52 -4.20
C HIS A 298 -15.46 30.11 -3.99
N SER A 299 -15.89 29.01 -4.60
CA SER A 299 -17.26 28.53 -4.44
C SER A 299 -17.54 28.07 -3.00
N SER A 300 -18.73 28.37 -2.49
CA SER A 300 -19.22 27.89 -1.18
C SER A 300 -19.73 26.45 -1.21
N LYS A 301 -19.71 25.80 -2.37
CA LYS A 301 -20.13 24.40 -2.56
C LYS A 301 -19.25 23.41 -1.80
N SER A 302 -19.81 22.25 -1.49
CA SER A 302 -19.11 21.15 -0.83
C SER A 302 -17.98 20.57 -1.70
N ILE A 303 -17.01 19.89 -1.08
CA ILE A 303 -15.90 19.26 -1.84
C ILE A 303 -16.40 18.24 -2.87
N PRO A 304 -17.38 17.35 -2.58
CA PRO A 304 -17.93 16.44 -3.58
C PRO A 304 -18.52 17.17 -4.79
N GLU A 305 -19.24 18.28 -4.57
CA GLU A 305 -19.73 19.09 -5.68
C GLU A 305 -18.60 19.73 -6.48
N LYS A 306 -17.55 20.24 -5.82
CA LYS A 306 -16.37 20.79 -6.50
C LYS A 306 -15.61 19.74 -7.30
N ILE A 307 -15.57 18.48 -6.85
CA ILE A 307 -15.05 17.34 -7.61
C ILE A 307 -15.82 17.21 -8.92
N VAL A 308 -17.15 17.14 -8.87
CA VAL A 308 -17.99 17.02 -10.07
C VAL A 308 -17.85 18.27 -10.97
N MET A 309 -17.71 19.47 -10.40
CA MET A 309 -17.49 20.70 -11.17
C MET A 309 -16.15 20.63 -11.91
N THR A 310 -15.10 20.20 -11.23
CA THR A 310 -13.77 20.06 -11.81
C THR A 310 -13.75 18.98 -12.89
N LEU A 311 -14.38 17.83 -12.63
CA LEU A 311 -14.56 16.75 -13.62
C LEU A 311 -15.33 17.24 -14.86
N SER A 312 -16.35 18.09 -14.70
CA SER A 312 -17.12 18.63 -15.84
C SER A 312 -16.27 19.50 -16.78
N ARG A 313 -15.13 20.01 -16.28
CA ARG A 313 -14.14 20.76 -17.09
C ARG A 313 -13.10 19.85 -17.75
N LEU A 314 -12.86 18.67 -17.20
CA LEU A 314 -11.99 17.64 -17.79
C LEU A 314 -12.73 16.86 -18.87
N ILE A 315 -14.00 16.52 -18.62
CA ILE A 315 -14.86 15.75 -19.52
C ILE A 315 -15.50 16.69 -20.53
N THR A 316 -14.74 17.05 -21.55
CA THR A 316 -15.18 17.96 -22.61
C THR A 316 -15.96 17.27 -23.73
N ARG A 317 -15.71 15.97 -23.93
CA ARG A 317 -16.35 15.09 -24.91
C ARG A 317 -16.77 13.78 -24.23
N GLU A 318 -17.66 13.02 -24.86
CA GLU A 318 -18.19 11.76 -24.35
C GLU A 318 -17.07 10.75 -24.06
N TRP A 319 -16.11 10.61 -24.98
CA TRP A 319 -14.95 9.73 -24.84
C TRP A 319 -13.99 10.14 -23.73
N CYS A 320 -14.03 11.38 -23.23
CA CYS A 320 -13.24 11.76 -22.05
C CYS A 320 -13.71 11.01 -20.80
N ALA A 321 -14.96 10.53 -20.75
CA ALA A 321 -15.45 9.70 -19.65
C ALA A 321 -14.71 8.36 -19.56
N PHE A 322 -14.24 7.81 -20.70
CA PHE A 322 -13.40 6.61 -20.73
C PHE A 322 -12.09 6.83 -19.97
N PHE A 323 -11.36 7.89 -20.31
CA PHE A 323 -10.08 8.19 -19.66
C PHE A 323 -10.27 8.61 -18.19
N ALA A 324 -11.35 9.32 -17.87
CA ALA A 324 -11.67 9.67 -16.49
C ALA A 324 -11.96 8.43 -15.63
N ALA A 325 -12.69 7.45 -16.18
CA ALA A 325 -12.99 6.20 -15.47
C ALA A 325 -11.74 5.34 -15.29
N MET A 326 -10.90 5.23 -16.33
CA MET A 326 -9.62 4.53 -16.23
C MET A 326 -8.69 5.18 -15.18
N ALA A 327 -8.66 6.51 -15.13
CA ALA A 327 -7.88 7.27 -14.15
C ALA A 327 -8.42 7.21 -12.71
N ALA A 328 -9.66 6.75 -12.51
CA ALA A 328 -10.26 6.57 -11.18
C ALA A 328 -9.79 5.28 -10.50
N ILE A 329 -9.36 4.28 -11.27
CA ILE A 329 -9.01 2.95 -10.75
C ILE A 329 -7.93 2.98 -9.65
N PRO A 330 -6.83 3.75 -9.74
CA PRO A 330 -5.84 3.84 -8.66
C PRO A 330 -6.43 4.28 -7.31
N PHE A 331 -7.46 5.14 -7.31
CA PHE A 331 -8.14 5.60 -6.10
C PHE A 331 -9.09 4.54 -5.56
N VAL A 332 -9.87 3.92 -6.45
CA VAL A 332 -10.76 2.80 -6.12
C VAL A 332 -9.96 1.68 -5.45
N PHE A 333 -8.87 1.25 -6.08
CA PHE A 333 -7.99 0.21 -5.55
C PHE A 333 -7.41 0.56 -4.16
N MET A 334 -7.00 1.81 -3.94
CA MET A 334 -6.53 2.25 -2.61
C MET A 334 -7.61 2.09 -1.54
N VAL A 335 -8.84 2.51 -1.84
CA VAL A 335 -9.97 2.43 -0.91
C VAL A 335 -10.33 0.97 -0.65
N GLU A 336 -10.43 0.14 -1.69
CA GLU A 336 -10.73 -1.29 -1.59
C GLU A 336 -9.69 -2.04 -0.78
N PHE A 337 -8.40 -1.80 -1.02
CA PHE A 337 -7.34 -2.41 -0.24
C PHE A 337 -7.40 -2.02 1.24
N MET A 338 -7.80 -0.79 1.55
CA MET A 338 -8.00 -0.36 2.93
C MET A 338 -9.21 -1.01 3.58
N LEU A 339 -10.32 -1.10 2.85
CA LEU A 339 -11.51 -1.82 3.30
C LEU A 339 -11.19 -3.29 3.55
N LEU A 340 -10.43 -3.91 2.66
CA LEU A 340 -9.97 -5.29 2.79
C LEU A 340 -9.17 -5.46 4.09
N SER A 341 -8.20 -4.58 4.34
CA SER A 341 -7.34 -4.62 5.54
C SER A 341 -8.14 -4.50 6.85
N VAL A 342 -9.22 -3.71 6.86
CA VAL A 342 -10.09 -3.54 8.04
C VAL A 342 -11.06 -4.71 8.20
N LEU A 343 -11.66 -5.17 7.10
CA LEU A 343 -12.69 -6.22 7.12
C LEU A 343 -12.12 -7.62 7.35
N PHE A 344 -10.83 -7.85 7.08
CA PHE A 344 -10.15 -9.12 7.38
C PHE A 344 -10.13 -9.49 8.87
N VAL A 345 -10.42 -8.54 9.76
CA VAL A 345 -10.55 -8.81 11.20
C VAL A 345 -11.84 -9.59 11.52
N LEU A 346 -12.84 -9.55 10.64
CA LEU A 346 -14.13 -10.22 10.82
C LEU A 346 -14.09 -11.67 10.29
N PRO A 347 -14.92 -12.58 10.83
CA PRO A 347 -15.07 -13.93 10.29
C PRO A 347 -15.43 -13.93 8.79
N PRO A 348 -14.92 -14.89 7.99
CA PRO A 348 -15.12 -14.93 6.53
C PRO A 348 -16.59 -14.85 6.09
N ASP A 349 -17.49 -15.47 6.85
CA ASP A 349 -18.93 -15.51 6.56
C ASP A 349 -19.58 -14.12 6.52
N TYR A 350 -19.03 -13.17 7.28
CA TYR A 350 -19.49 -11.78 7.31
C TYR A 350 -18.60 -10.85 6.50
N SER A 351 -17.28 -11.07 6.53
CA SER A 351 -16.33 -10.17 5.87
C SER A 351 -16.49 -10.19 4.35
N ILE A 352 -16.73 -11.35 3.75
CA ILE A 352 -16.83 -11.49 2.28
C ILE A 352 -18.07 -10.75 1.74
N PRO A 353 -19.32 -11.00 2.20
CA PRO A 353 -20.47 -10.28 1.67
C PRO A 353 -20.41 -8.77 1.92
N VAL A 354 -19.94 -8.35 3.10
CA VAL A 354 -19.78 -6.92 3.43
C VAL A 354 -18.74 -6.28 2.52
N PHE A 355 -17.60 -6.92 2.31
CA PHE A 355 -16.55 -6.42 1.42
C PHE A 355 -17.09 -6.24 0.00
N ILE A 356 -17.76 -7.25 -0.55
CA ILE A 356 -18.34 -7.18 -1.91
C ILE A 356 -19.35 -6.03 -2.01
N GLY A 357 -20.17 -5.83 -0.98
CA GLY A 357 -21.15 -4.72 -0.95
C GLY A 357 -20.49 -3.35 -0.92
N VAL A 358 -19.48 -3.16 -0.08
CA VAL A 358 -18.79 -1.86 0.01
C VAL A 358 -17.97 -1.57 -1.25
N VAL A 359 -17.29 -2.57 -1.83
CA VAL A 359 -16.57 -2.47 -3.11
C VAL A 359 -17.52 -1.97 -4.21
N ALA A 360 -18.67 -2.62 -4.37
CA ALA A 360 -19.69 -2.19 -5.33
C ALA A 360 -20.11 -0.72 -5.12
N VAL A 361 -20.32 -0.29 -3.88
CA VAL A 361 -20.65 1.11 -3.58
C VAL A 361 -19.52 2.06 -3.94
N VAL A 362 -18.27 1.72 -3.63
CA VAL A 362 -17.09 2.53 -3.94
C VAL A 362 -16.95 2.69 -5.46
N GLU A 363 -16.93 1.59 -6.21
CA GLU A 363 -16.79 1.61 -7.66
C GLU A 363 -17.88 2.43 -8.35
N GLU A 364 -19.14 2.20 -7.97
CA GLU A 364 -20.26 2.95 -8.56
C GLU A 364 -20.23 4.43 -8.16
N SER A 365 -19.70 4.78 -6.99
CA SER A 365 -19.56 6.20 -6.57
C SER A 365 -18.58 6.98 -7.46
N PHE A 366 -17.46 6.36 -7.84
CA PHE A 366 -16.50 6.98 -8.77
C PHE A 366 -17.11 7.12 -10.17
N LYS A 367 -17.73 6.06 -10.69
CA LYS A 367 -18.41 6.10 -12.00
C LYS A 367 -19.55 7.11 -12.02
N ALA A 368 -20.37 7.18 -10.97
CA ALA A 368 -21.45 8.14 -10.83
C ALA A 368 -20.94 9.58 -10.89
N SER A 369 -19.83 9.90 -10.21
CA SER A 369 -19.23 11.24 -10.21
C SER A 369 -18.85 11.71 -11.62
N ILE A 370 -18.34 10.80 -12.45
CA ILE A 370 -17.98 11.05 -13.86
C ILE A 370 -19.24 11.31 -14.70
N LEU A 371 -20.30 10.52 -14.51
CA LEU A 371 -21.55 10.68 -15.26
C LEU A 371 -22.32 11.94 -14.87
N LEU A 372 -22.29 12.31 -13.59
CA LEU A 372 -22.85 13.59 -13.12
C LEU A 372 -22.12 14.77 -13.78
N ALA A 373 -20.79 14.70 -13.86
CA ALA A 373 -19.97 15.71 -14.52
C ALA A 373 -20.28 15.82 -16.02
N ALA A 374 -20.41 14.69 -16.73
CA ALA A 374 -20.83 14.66 -18.13
C ALA A 374 -22.24 15.24 -18.32
N GLY A 375 -23.16 14.94 -17.40
CA GLY A 375 -24.52 15.46 -17.38
C GLY A 375 -24.58 16.98 -17.19
N TRP A 376 -23.75 17.56 -16.32
CA TRP A 376 -23.63 19.01 -16.16
C TRP A 376 -23.11 19.71 -17.41
N ARG A 377 -22.29 19.01 -18.20
CA ARG A 377 -21.82 19.50 -19.50
C ARG A 377 -22.82 19.27 -20.65
N LYS A 378 -23.99 18.67 -20.36
CA LYS A 378 -25.03 18.33 -21.33
C LYS A 378 -24.54 17.43 -22.48
N LEU A 379 -23.56 16.58 -22.19
CA LEU A 379 -23.08 15.56 -23.15
C LEU A 379 -24.12 14.46 -23.34
N SER A 380 -23.97 13.67 -24.42
CA SER A 380 -24.86 12.53 -24.66
C SER A 380 -24.79 11.53 -23.49
N PRO A 381 -25.89 11.31 -22.75
CA PRO A 381 -25.85 10.57 -21.50
C PRO A 381 -25.45 9.09 -21.72
N TYR A 382 -26.00 8.46 -22.74
CA TYR A 382 -25.73 7.04 -23.03
C TYR A 382 -24.33 6.83 -23.62
N ALA A 383 -23.84 7.74 -24.47
CA ALA A 383 -22.49 7.64 -25.02
C ALA A 383 -21.43 7.84 -23.92
N SER A 384 -21.62 8.81 -23.02
CA SER A 384 -20.78 8.99 -21.84
C SER A 384 -20.83 7.80 -20.89
N ALA A 385 -22.00 7.17 -20.72
CA ALA A 385 -22.16 5.96 -19.90
C ALA A 385 -21.36 4.79 -20.47
N ILE A 386 -21.52 4.49 -21.75
CA ILE A 386 -20.78 3.40 -22.42
C ILE A 386 -19.27 3.68 -22.35
N ALA A 387 -18.84 4.91 -22.66
CA ALA A 387 -17.43 5.28 -22.57
C ALA A 387 -16.88 5.10 -21.13
N CYS A 388 -17.64 5.50 -20.12
CA CYS A 388 -17.28 5.32 -18.70
C CYS A 388 -17.15 3.84 -18.33
N GLY A 389 -18.13 3.00 -18.68
CA GLY A 389 -18.10 1.56 -18.40
C GLY A 389 -16.91 0.86 -19.09
N LEU A 390 -16.65 1.18 -20.35
CA LEU A 390 -15.49 0.69 -21.10
C LEU A 390 -14.17 1.11 -20.45
N GLY A 391 -14.06 2.36 -20.02
CA GLY A 391 -12.84 2.90 -19.42
C GLY A 391 -12.55 2.31 -18.05
N PHE A 392 -13.59 2.11 -17.25
CA PHE A 392 -13.46 1.48 -15.93
C PHE A 392 -12.98 0.02 -16.08
N PHE A 393 -13.65 -0.76 -16.94
CA PHE A 393 -13.24 -2.13 -17.24
C PHE A 393 -11.80 -2.21 -17.77
N ALA A 394 -11.44 -1.33 -18.73
CA ALA A 394 -10.10 -1.30 -19.29
C ALA A 394 -9.03 -1.03 -18.22
N GLY A 395 -9.29 -0.08 -17.31
CA GLY A 395 -8.38 0.23 -16.22
C GLY A 395 -8.25 -0.90 -15.20
N GLU A 396 -9.35 -1.54 -14.82
CA GLU A 396 -9.33 -2.71 -13.92
C GLU A 396 -8.51 -3.85 -14.54
N LYS A 397 -8.76 -4.19 -15.80
CA LYS A 397 -8.04 -5.28 -16.47
C LYS A 397 -6.58 -4.95 -16.74
N LEU A 398 -6.20 -3.69 -16.91
CA LEU A 398 -4.79 -3.30 -17.04
C LEU A 398 -3.98 -3.72 -15.81
N ILE A 399 -4.52 -3.55 -14.60
CA ILE A 399 -3.87 -3.97 -13.35
C ILE A 399 -3.75 -5.50 -13.29
N VAL A 400 -4.78 -6.23 -13.75
CA VAL A 400 -4.81 -7.70 -13.74
C VAL A 400 -3.90 -8.31 -14.82
N LEU A 401 -3.82 -7.71 -16.01
CA LEU A 401 -3.01 -8.19 -17.14
C LEU A 401 -1.51 -8.20 -16.82
N LEU A 402 -1.05 -7.32 -15.93
CA LEU A 402 0.34 -7.33 -15.43
C LEU A 402 0.68 -8.59 -14.63
N ASN A 403 -0.31 -9.41 -14.25
CA ASN A 403 -0.12 -10.60 -13.42
C ASN A 403 -0.53 -11.93 -14.07
N VAL A 404 -1.34 -11.94 -15.15
CA VAL A 404 -2.08 -13.18 -15.50
C VAL A 404 -2.22 -13.52 -16.99
N ALA A 405 -1.25 -13.14 -17.82
CA ALA A 405 -1.32 -13.42 -19.27
C ALA A 405 -0.95 -14.86 -19.69
N THR A 406 -0.58 -15.78 -18.78
CA THR A 406 0.10 -17.03 -19.17
C THR A 406 -0.67 -18.34 -18.98
N GLN A 407 -1.91 -18.36 -18.45
CA GLN A 407 -2.49 -19.63 -17.96
C GLN A 407 -3.96 -19.95 -18.28
N TYR A 408 -4.67 -19.25 -19.18
CA TYR A 408 -6.14 -19.42 -19.28
C TYR A 408 -6.72 -20.02 -20.57
N ASN A 409 -7.74 -20.86 -20.38
CA ASN A 409 -8.60 -21.49 -21.39
C ASN A 409 -9.71 -20.51 -21.86
N THR A 410 -10.29 -20.72 -23.04
CA THR A 410 -11.26 -19.82 -23.72
C THR A 410 -12.53 -19.53 -22.90
N LEU A 411 -13.08 -20.52 -22.17
CA LEU A 411 -14.23 -20.32 -21.28
C LEU A 411 -13.88 -19.42 -20.09
N LEU A 412 -12.65 -19.55 -19.58
CA LEU A 412 -12.12 -18.76 -18.48
C LEU A 412 -11.84 -17.32 -18.92
N LEU A 413 -11.45 -17.11 -20.19
CA LEU A 413 -11.37 -15.77 -20.78
C LEU A 413 -12.74 -15.08 -20.84
N ALA A 414 -13.82 -15.77 -21.23
CA ALA A 414 -15.15 -15.18 -21.26
C ALA A 414 -15.60 -14.71 -19.86
N GLN A 415 -15.35 -15.53 -18.83
CA GLN A 415 -15.65 -15.18 -17.44
C GLN A 415 -14.81 -14.00 -16.92
N PHE A 416 -13.54 -13.91 -17.33
CA PHE A 416 -12.65 -12.84 -16.90
C PHE A 416 -12.86 -11.51 -17.65
N PHE A 417 -13.36 -11.54 -18.88
CA PHE A 417 -13.47 -10.33 -19.72
C PHE A 417 -14.91 -9.95 -20.05
N LEU A 418 -15.75 -10.86 -20.56
CA LEU A 418 -17.07 -10.49 -21.09
C LEU A 418 -18.08 -10.16 -20.00
N PHE A 419 -18.16 -10.97 -18.94
CA PHE A 419 -19.15 -10.73 -17.87
C PHE A 419 -18.85 -9.47 -17.04
N PRO A 420 -17.60 -9.20 -16.60
CA PRO A 420 -17.29 -7.94 -15.94
C PRO A 420 -17.54 -6.73 -16.84
N LEU A 421 -17.20 -6.82 -18.14
CA LEU A 421 -17.50 -5.76 -19.10
C LEU A 421 -19.00 -5.48 -19.20
N ALA A 422 -19.83 -6.53 -19.33
CA ALA A 422 -21.27 -6.40 -19.36
C ALA A 422 -21.81 -5.77 -18.08
N LEU A 423 -21.24 -6.15 -16.92
CA LEU A 423 -21.58 -5.54 -15.64
C LEU A 423 -21.31 -4.04 -15.64
N HIS A 424 -20.08 -3.60 -15.91
CA HIS A 424 -19.73 -2.18 -15.83
C HIS A 424 -20.55 -1.33 -16.80
N ILE A 425 -20.90 -1.85 -17.98
CA ILE A 425 -21.78 -1.15 -18.94
C ILE A 425 -23.22 -1.12 -18.41
N SER A 426 -23.72 -2.23 -17.86
CA SER A 426 -25.10 -2.29 -17.36
C SER A 426 -25.33 -1.34 -16.16
N THR A 427 -24.40 -1.28 -15.21
CA THR A 427 -24.57 -0.46 -13.99
C THR A 427 -24.50 1.03 -14.30
N VAL A 428 -23.62 1.47 -15.20
CA VAL A 428 -23.57 2.88 -15.65
C VAL A 428 -24.77 3.27 -16.51
N LEU A 429 -25.34 2.35 -17.28
CA LEU A 429 -26.60 2.60 -18.01
C LEU A 429 -27.78 2.71 -17.04
N LEU A 430 -27.86 1.86 -16.02
CA LEU A 430 -28.86 1.95 -14.95
C LEU A 430 -28.76 3.29 -14.20
N PHE A 431 -27.54 3.71 -13.83
CA PHE A 431 -27.33 5.02 -13.21
C PHE A 431 -27.84 6.15 -14.12
N THR A 432 -27.54 6.07 -15.41
CA THR A 432 -27.92 7.07 -16.41
C THR A 432 -29.44 7.16 -16.60
N LEU A 433 -30.13 6.02 -16.57
CA LEU A 433 -31.60 5.95 -16.68
C LEU A 433 -32.28 6.72 -15.55
N PHE A 434 -31.76 6.59 -14.32
CA PHE A 434 -32.33 7.22 -13.13
C PHE A 434 -31.61 8.50 -12.70
N ARG A 435 -30.81 9.13 -13.59
CA ARG A 435 -29.93 10.27 -13.27
C ARG A 435 -30.63 11.49 -12.65
N SER A 436 -31.95 11.62 -12.81
CA SER A 436 -32.75 12.67 -12.17
C SER A 436 -32.82 12.54 -10.65
N LYS A 437 -32.58 11.33 -10.11
CA LYS A 437 -32.51 11.01 -8.68
C LYS A 437 -31.18 10.31 -8.39
N PRO A 438 -30.06 11.05 -8.27
CA PRO A 438 -28.71 10.47 -8.27
C PRO A 438 -28.45 9.49 -7.13
N VAL A 439 -29.04 9.71 -5.94
CA VAL A 439 -28.91 8.78 -4.80
C VAL A 439 -29.59 7.44 -5.12
N PHE A 440 -30.81 7.48 -5.66
CA PHE A 440 -31.55 6.28 -6.05
C PHE A 440 -30.87 5.54 -7.21
N ALA A 441 -30.36 6.29 -8.19
CA ALA A 441 -29.58 5.76 -9.30
C ALA A 441 -28.33 5.01 -8.82
N LEU A 442 -27.58 5.61 -7.89
CA LEU A 442 -26.41 5.00 -7.27
C LEU A 442 -26.81 3.73 -6.52
N SER A 443 -27.86 3.77 -5.69
CA SER A 443 -28.31 2.59 -4.94
C SER A 443 -28.65 1.41 -5.84
N ILE A 444 -29.41 1.61 -6.92
CA ILE A 444 -29.75 0.54 -7.86
C ILE A 444 -28.52 -0.01 -8.57
N ALA A 445 -27.62 0.86 -9.03
CA ALA A 445 -26.39 0.45 -9.68
C ALA A 445 -25.53 -0.39 -8.73
N SER A 446 -25.34 0.06 -7.49
CA SER A 446 -24.55 -0.66 -6.47
C SER A 446 -25.19 -1.99 -6.07
N ILE A 447 -26.51 -2.07 -5.94
CA ILE A 447 -27.22 -3.34 -5.65
C ILE A 447 -27.04 -4.32 -6.80
N THR A 448 -27.18 -3.87 -8.04
CA THR A 448 -26.99 -4.71 -9.24
C THR A 448 -25.56 -5.23 -9.30
N HIS A 449 -24.58 -4.36 -9.06
CA HIS A 449 -23.17 -4.72 -8.98
C HIS A 449 -22.91 -5.74 -7.86
N PHE A 450 -23.39 -5.47 -6.66
CA PHE A 450 -23.27 -6.36 -5.51
C PHE A 450 -23.84 -7.76 -5.80
N ILE A 451 -25.06 -7.85 -6.34
CA ILE A 451 -25.71 -9.13 -6.65
C ILE A 451 -24.87 -9.92 -7.65
N TYR A 452 -24.36 -9.26 -8.70
CA TYR A 452 -23.50 -9.91 -9.68
C TYR A 452 -22.21 -10.44 -9.02
N ASN A 453 -21.48 -9.60 -8.27
CA ASN A 453 -20.23 -10.01 -7.65
C ASN A 453 -20.45 -11.14 -6.64
N LEU A 454 -21.52 -11.07 -5.84
CA LEU A 454 -21.88 -12.13 -4.90
C LEU A 454 -22.21 -13.44 -5.62
N THR A 455 -22.95 -13.37 -6.73
CA THR A 455 -23.27 -14.55 -7.56
C THR A 455 -22.01 -15.18 -8.13
N VAL A 456 -21.09 -14.38 -8.66
CA VAL A 456 -19.81 -14.86 -9.18
C VAL A 456 -19.00 -15.55 -8.08
N VAL A 457 -18.92 -14.95 -6.89
CA VAL A 457 -18.22 -15.55 -5.75
C VAL A 457 -18.87 -16.85 -5.31
N MET A 458 -20.20 -16.91 -5.21
CA MET A 458 -20.93 -18.14 -4.85
C MET A 458 -20.82 -19.26 -5.88
N LEU A 459 -20.65 -18.93 -7.16
CA LEU A 459 -20.43 -19.93 -8.23
C LEU A 459 -18.98 -20.45 -8.27
N LEU A 460 -18.03 -19.69 -7.73
CA LEU A 460 -16.60 -20.02 -7.71
C LEU A 460 -16.13 -20.64 -6.40
N ALA A 461 -16.88 -20.44 -5.31
CA ALA A 461 -16.67 -21.08 -4.01
C ALA A 461 -17.16 -22.52 -4.03
#